data_AF-A0AAN9IKY3-F1
#
_entry.id   AF-A0AAN9IKY3-F1
#
_cell.length_a   1.000
_cell.length_b   1.000
_cell.length_c   1.000
_cell.angle_alpha   90.00
_cell.angle_beta   90.00
_cell.angle_gamma   90.00
#
_symmetry.space_group_name_H-M   'P 1'
#
loop_
_entity.id
_entity.type
_entity.pdbx_description
1 polymer ?
#
loop_
_entity_poly.entity_id
_entity_poly.type
_entity_poly.pdbx_seq_one_letter_code
_entity_poly.pdbx_strand_id
1 'polypeptide(L)'
;MADYDNHHHNHQVVSKETAFQALNTIIQLHFEKTLEKKRAIDLQKKELHKLFQIFFIFLSLIFLAQTNSSSRLQCRHCWIPIILLSMAHLIFYVSVAQTLRCINGFKYQRRCHKLTLGLATEKLREMKIRLMSSGNEFDGVVGDEEFEIHYQEPPESYFGKFKRNWALHFGFLILIYAFMVSSSVVLLCF
;
A
#
# COMPACT_ATOMS: atom_id res chain seq x y z
N MET A 1 59.37 -5.78 13.12
CA MET A 1 59.19 -4.76 12.07
C MET A 1 57.82 -5.03 11.49
N ALA A 2 56.86 -4.15 11.77
CA ALA A 2 55.44 -4.36 11.50
C ALA A 2 55.14 -4.00 10.04
N ASP A 3 54.71 -4.99 9.25
CA ASP A 3 54.02 -4.77 7.98
C ASP A 3 52.56 -4.43 8.30
N TYR A 4 52.22 -3.15 8.19
CA TYR A 4 50.83 -2.70 8.13
C TYR A 4 50.42 -2.75 6.66
N ASP A 5 49.78 -3.85 6.26
CA ASP A 5 49.07 -3.93 4.99
C ASP A 5 47.95 -2.88 4.97
N ASN A 6 48.25 -1.80 4.27
CA ASN A 6 47.36 -0.71 3.98
C ASN A 6 46.31 -1.24 3.00
N HIS A 7 45.13 -1.58 3.51
CA HIS A 7 43.94 -1.83 2.71
C HIS A 7 43.63 -0.57 1.89
N HIS A 8 44.22 -0.48 0.70
CA HIS A 8 43.77 0.39 -0.36
C HIS A 8 42.34 0.00 -0.71
N HIS A 9 41.39 0.69 -0.09
CA HIS A 9 40.04 0.84 -0.64
C HIS A 9 40.20 1.38 -2.06
N ASN A 10 40.08 0.47 -3.01
CA ASN A 10 40.00 0.74 -4.43
C ASN A 10 38.67 1.47 -4.68
N HIS A 11 38.61 2.77 -4.37
CA HIS A 11 37.49 3.61 -4.74
C HIS A 11 37.42 3.61 -6.27
N GLN A 12 36.40 2.93 -6.80
CA GLN A 12 36.07 2.96 -8.22
C GLN A 12 35.79 4.41 -8.61
N VAL A 13 36.76 5.04 -9.28
CA VAL A 13 36.61 6.39 -9.81
C VAL A 13 35.69 6.31 -11.03
N VAL A 14 34.40 6.56 -10.82
CA VAL A 14 33.39 6.62 -11.89
C VAL A 14 33.50 7.99 -12.58
N SER A 15 33.56 8.00 -13.91
CA SER A 15 33.59 9.27 -14.66
C SER A 15 32.30 10.06 -14.40
N LYS A 16 32.41 11.40 -14.28
CA LYS A 16 31.27 12.29 -13.98
C LYS A 16 30.11 12.10 -14.98
N GLU A 17 30.42 11.79 -16.23
CA GLU A 17 29.47 11.53 -17.31
C GLU A 17 28.70 10.22 -17.09
N THR A 18 29.41 9.14 -16.72
CA THR A 18 28.80 7.84 -16.38
C THR A 18 27.91 7.96 -15.15
N ALA A 19 28.36 8.71 -14.15
CA ALA A 19 27.61 9.04 -12.94
C ALA A 19 26.31 9.81 -13.25
N PHE A 20 26.38 10.82 -14.12
CA PHE A 20 25.23 11.62 -14.53
C PHE A 20 24.23 10.78 -15.32
N GLN A 21 24.71 9.92 -16.22
CA GLN A 21 23.87 9.00 -16.99
C GLN A 21 23.19 7.97 -16.06
N ALA A 22 23.93 7.40 -15.11
CA ALA A 22 23.39 6.45 -14.14
C ALA A 22 22.26 7.06 -13.28
N LEU A 23 22.45 8.29 -12.77
CA LEU A 23 21.42 8.99 -12.00
C LEU A 23 20.13 9.22 -12.80
N ASN A 24 20.26 9.65 -14.07
CA ASN A 24 19.08 9.82 -14.94
C ASN A 24 18.34 8.50 -15.17
N THR A 25 19.06 7.40 -15.38
CA THR A 25 18.46 6.07 -15.51
C THR A 25 17.74 5.64 -14.23
N ILE A 26 18.34 5.87 -13.06
CA ILE A 26 17.74 5.55 -11.75
C ILE A 26 16.47 6.37 -11.52
N ILE A 27 16.48 7.67 -11.85
CA ILE A 27 15.32 8.54 -11.78
C ILE A 27 14.19 8.02 -12.68
N GLN A 28 14.50 7.69 -13.94
CA GLN A 28 13.51 7.16 -14.87
C GLN A 28 12.90 5.85 -14.37
N LEU A 29 13.73 4.93 -13.87
CA LEU A 29 13.29 3.66 -13.31
C LEU A 29 12.35 3.84 -12.12
N HIS A 30 12.70 4.67 -11.14
CA HIS A 30 11.86 4.88 -9.95
C HIS A 30 10.58 5.66 -10.26
N PHE A 31 10.60 6.54 -11.26
CA PHE A 31 9.40 7.19 -11.76
C PHE A 31 8.44 6.17 -12.38
N GLU A 32 8.93 5.30 -13.26
CA GLU A 32 8.14 4.23 -13.87
C GLU A 32 7.55 3.30 -12.81
N LYS A 33 8.38 2.82 -11.86
CA LYS A 33 7.92 2.00 -10.73
C LYS A 33 6.86 2.71 -9.89
N THR A 34 6.98 4.03 -9.69
CA THR A 34 5.97 4.82 -8.98
C THR A 34 4.63 4.84 -9.72
N LEU A 35 4.64 4.95 -11.05
CA LEU A 35 3.44 4.90 -11.89
C LEU A 35 2.81 3.50 -11.92
N GLU A 36 3.62 2.45 -12.06
CA GLU A 36 3.17 1.06 -11.98
C GLU A 36 2.43 0.79 -10.67
N LYS A 37 3.02 1.17 -9.53
CA LYS A 37 2.40 0.97 -8.21
C LYS A 37 1.15 1.82 -8.04
N LYS A 38 1.09 3.03 -8.60
CA LYS A 38 -0.15 3.82 -8.62
C LYS A 38 -1.26 3.09 -9.37
N ARG A 39 -0.96 2.55 -10.56
CA ARG A 39 -1.92 1.77 -11.37
C ARG A 39 -2.40 0.53 -10.63
N ALA A 40 -1.51 -0.20 -9.96
CA ALA A 40 -1.86 -1.36 -9.14
C ALA A 40 -2.78 -1.00 -7.96
N ILE A 41 -2.53 0.12 -7.28
CA ILE A 41 -3.40 0.64 -6.21
C ILE A 41 -4.79 0.95 -6.77
N ASP A 42 -4.88 1.64 -7.91
CA ASP A 42 -6.15 2.04 -8.48
C ASP A 42 -6.95 0.83 -8.99
N LEU A 43 -6.29 -0.21 -9.50
CA LEU A 43 -6.92 -1.49 -9.82
C LEU A 43 -7.51 -2.15 -8.56
N GLN A 44 -6.73 -2.28 -7.49
CA GLN A 44 -7.21 -2.88 -6.24
C GLN A 44 -8.37 -2.11 -5.61
N LYS A 45 -8.39 -0.76 -5.72
CA LYS A 45 -9.53 0.04 -5.28
C LYS A 45 -10.79 -0.24 -6.10
N LYS A 46 -10.66 -0.43 -7.42
CA LYS A 46 -11.79 -0.82 -8.28
C LYS A 46 -12.35 -2.18 -7.87
N GLU A 47 -11.49 -3.15 -7.63
CA GLU A 47 -11.90 -4.47 -7.12
C GLU A 47 -12.58 -4.37 -5.75
N LEU A 48 -12.06 -3.53 -4.86
CA LEU A 48 -12.71 -3.24 -3.58
C LEU A 48 -14.13 -2.67 -3.79
N HIS A 49 -14.30 -1.68 -4.68
CA HIS A 49 -15.61 -1.13 -4.99
C HIS A 49 -16.59 -2.18 -5.54
N LYS A 50 -16.13 -3.05 -6.44
CA LYS A 50 -16.94 -4.16 -6.96
C LYS A 50 -17.37 -5.11 -5.85
N LEU A 51 -16.46 -5.46 -4.93
CA LEU A 51 -16.79 -6.30 -3.77
C LEU A 51 -17.88 -5.66 -2.90
N PHE A 52 -17.76 -4.38 -2.60
CA PHE A 52 -18.81 -3.63 -1.87
C PHE A 52 -20.15 -3.66 -2.62
N GLN A 53 -20.13 -3.42 -3.92
CA GLN A 53 -21.35 -3.40 -4.73
C GLN A 53 -22.05 -4.77 -4.73
N ILE A 54 -21.32 -5.85 -4.97
CA ILE A 54 -21.87 -7.22 -4.95
C ILE A 54 -22.44 -7.55 -3.57
N PHE A 55 -21.70 -7.18 -2.50
CA PHE A 55 -22.14 -7.41 -1.14
C PHE A 55 -23.43 -6.64 -0.80
N PHE A 56 -23.55 -5.37 -1.21
CA PHE A 56 -24.77 -4.60 -0.99
C PHE A 56 -25.96 -5.13 -1.79
N ILE A 57 -25.75 -5.54 -3.05
CA ILE A 57 -26.80 -6.19 -3.85
C ILE A 57 -27.27 -7.46 -3.15
N PHE A 58 -26.34 -8.30 -2.68
CA PHE A 58 -26.67 -9.51 -1.92
C PHE A 58 -27.47 -9.18 -0.65
N LEU A 59 -27.06 -8.18 0.13
CA LEU A 59 -27.79 -7.75 1.32
C LEU A 59 -29.21 -7.29 0.96
N SER A 60 -29.37 -6.46 -0.07
CA SER A 60 -30.69 -6.00 -0.53
C SER A 60 -31.60 -7.16 -0.93
N LEU A 61 -31.07 -8.18 -1.61
CA LEU A 61 -31.82 -9.38 -1.97
C LEU A 61 -32.24 -10.20 -0.74
N ILE A 62 -31.34 -10.36 0.24
CA ILE A 62 -31.67 -11.06 1.50
C ILE A 62 -32.74 -10.30 2.28
N PHE A 63 -32.63 -8.97 2.42
CA PHE A 63 -33.65 -8.17 3.08
C PHE A 63 -34.98 -8.24 2.35
N LEU A 64 -34.98 -8.14 1.02
CA LEU A 64 -36.20 -8.28 0.22
C LEU A 64 -36.85 -9.66 0.42
N ALA A 65 -36.05 -10.73 0.45
CA ALA A 65 -36.57 -12.08 0.71
C ALA A 65 -37.17 -12.18 2.11
N GLN A 66 -36.52 -11.59 3.13
CA GLN A 66 -37.04 -11.55 4.49
C GLN A 66 -38.37 -10.78 4.58
N THR A 67 -38.50 -9.63 3.92
CA THR A 67 -39.74 -8.82 3.96
C THR A 67 -40.91 -9.45 3.20
N ASN A 68 -40.64 -10.24 2.15
CA ASN A 68 -41.70 -10.91 1.37
C ASN A 68 -42.13 -12.26 1.94
N SER A 69 -41.47 -12.75 3.00
CA SER A 69 -41.83 -13.99 3.67
C SER A 69 -43.08 -13.79 4.53
N SER A 70 -44.26 -13.82 3.89
CA SER A 70 -45.58 -13.52 4.48
C SER A 70 -46.05 -14.53 5.54
N SER A 71 -45.42 -15.71 5.60
CA SER A 71 -45.63 -16.72 6.64
C SER A 71 -44.41 -16.75 7.57
N ARG A 72 -44.61 -16.35 8.83
CA ARG A 72 -43.58 -16.43 9.89
C ARG A 72 -42.88 -17.78 9.82
N LEU A 73 -41.62 -17.79 9.38
CA LEU A 73 -40.84 -19.01 9.29
C LEU A 73 -40.77 -19.63 10.69
N GLN A 74 -41.18 -20.89 10.85
CA GLN A 74 -40.98 -21.60 12.11
C GLN A 74 -39.50 -21.49 12.51
N CYS A 75 -39.22 -21.27 13.80
CA CYS A 75 -37.87 -21.03 14.35
C CYS A 75 -36.78 -22.03 13.88
N ARG A 76 -37.17 -23.19 13.37
CA ARG A 76 -36.26 -24.20 12.80
C ARG A 76 -35.66 -23.80 11.44
N HIS A 77 -36.36 -22.99 10.63
CA HIS A 77 -35.89 -22.55 9.30
C HIS A 77 -35.25 -21.15 9.30
N CYS A 78 -35.32 -20.39 10.40
CA CYS A 78 -34.70 -19.06 10.50
C CYS A 78 -33.16 -19.12 10.52
N TRP A 79 -32.58 -20.26 10.85
CA TRP A 79 -31.12 -20.44 10.92
C TRP A 79 -30.44 -20.34 9.57
N ILE A 80 -31.11 -20.77 8.48
CA ILE A 80 -30.53 -20.74 7.14
C ILE A 80 -30.18 -19.30 6.71
N PRO A 81 -31.11 -18.32 6.73
CA PRO A 81 -30.78 -16.94 6.38
C PRO A 81 -29.78 -16.30 7.35
N ILE A 82 -29.81 -16.64 8.65
CA ILE A 82 -28.83 -16.12 9.63
C ILE A 82 -27.41 -16.64 9.35
N ILE A 83 -27.25 -17.94 9.10
CA ILE A 83 -25.96 -18.55 8.78
C ILE A 83 -25.44 -18.02 7.45
N LEU A 84 -26.29 -17.94 6.43
CA LEU A 84 -25.92 -17.43 5.11
C LEU A 84 -25.51 -15.94 5.18
N LEU A 85 -26.25 -15.13 5.93
CA LEU A 85 -25.90 -13.73 6.19
C LEU A 85 -24.56 -13.62 6.94
N SER A 86 -24.34 -14.46 7.95
CA SER A 86 -23.10 -14.47 8.75
C SER A 86 -21.89 -14.89 7.93
N MET A 87 -22.03 -15.94 7.13
CA MET A 87 -20.98 -16.37 6.20
C MET A 87 -20.65 -15.31 5.17
N ALA A 88 -21.67 -14.66 4.59
CA ALA A 88 -21.45 -13.59 3.61
C ALA A 88 -20.65 -12.42 4.22
N HIS A 89 -20.97 -12.00 5.45
CA HIS A 89 -20.22 -10.97 6.16
C HIS A 89 -18.78 -11.42 6.45
N LEU A 90 -18.57 -12.66 6.90
CA LEU A 90 -17.24 -13.19 7.16
C LEU A 90 -16.36 -13.18 5.89
N ILE A 91 -16.88 -13.73 4.79
CA ILE A 91 -16.18 -13.78 3.49
C ILE A 91 -15.87 -12.35 3.01
N PHE A 92 -16.85 -11.45 3.11
CA PHE A 92 -16.68 -10.05 2.73
C PHE A 92 -15.59 -9.36 3.57
N TYR A 93 -15.60 -9.51 4.89
CA TYR A 93 -14.60 -8.89 5.78
C TYR A 93 -13.20 -9.43 5.56
N VAL A 94 -13.05 -10.75 5.36
CA VAL A 94 -11.75 -11.35 5.01
C VAL A 94 -11.25 -10.80 3.69
N SER A 95 -12.11 -10.74 2.67
CA SER A 95 -11.77 -10.23 1.34
C SER A 95 -11.34 -8.76 1.40
N VAL A 96 -12.11 -7.90 2.07
CA VAL A 96 -11.78 -6.48 2.27
C VAL A 96 -10.45 -6.32 3.01
N ALA A 97 -10.23 -7.10 4.09
CA ALA A 97 -8.98 -7.04 4.85
C ALA A 97 -7.78 -7.42 3.99
N GLN A 98 -7.89 -8.45 3.15
CA GLN A 98 -6.85 -8.87 2.21
C GLN A 98 -6.57 -7.78 1.16
N THR A 99 -7.60 -7.27 0.48
CA THR A 99 -7.45 -6.19 -0.52
C THR A 99 -6.84 -4.93 0.09
N LEU A 100 -7.25 -4.54 1.30
CA LEU A 100 -6.67 -3.40 2.00
C LEU A 100 -5.20 -3.63 2.35
N ARG A 101 -4.80 -4.82 2.83
CA ARG A 101 -3.39 -5.15 3.06
C ARG A 101 -2.57 -4.98 1.78
N CYS A 102 -3.08 -5.47 0.65
CA CYS A 102 -2.42 -5.30 -0.66
C CYS A 102 -2.30 -3.82 -1.06
N ILE A 103 -3.38 -3.04 -0.93
CA ILE A 103 -3.36 -1.59 -1.21
C ILE A 103 -2.31 -0.87 -0.35
N ASN A 104 -2.20 -1.23 0.93
CA ASN A 104 -1.23 -0.60 1.83
C ASN A 104 0.20 -0.99 1.49
N GLY A 105 0.44 -2.27 1.16
CA GLY A 105 1.74 -2.72 0.67
C GLY A 105 2.18 -1.95 -0.57
N PHE A 106 1.27 -1.75 -1.54
CA PHE A 106 1.58 -0.95 -2.72
C PHE A 106 1.74 0.54 -2.40
N LYS A 107 0.96 1.11 -1.47
CA LYS A 107 1.14 2.50 -1.01
C LYS A 107 2.50 2.70 -0.35
N TYR A 108 2.94 1.74 0.47
CA TYR A 108 4.25 1.73 1.10
C TYR A 108 5.36 1.69 0.05
N GLN A 109 5.33 0.70 -0.85
CA GLN A 109 6.32 0.57 -1.94
C GLN A 109 6.38 1.83 -2.82
N ARG A 110 5.21 2.38 -3.18
CA ARG A 110 5.13 3.63 -3.95
C ARG A 110 5.76 4.81 -3.19
N ARG A 111 5.58 4.89 -1.87
CA ARG A 111 6.18 5.94 -1.06
C ARG A 111 7.70 5.81 -1.02
N CYS A 112 8.23 4.59 -0.89
CA CYS A 112 9.66 4.32 -0.95
C CYS A 112 10.25 4.79 -2.29
N HIS A 113 9.67 4.35 -3.41
CA HIS A 113 10.11 4.82 -4.74
C HIS A 113 10.03 6.34 -4.91
N LYS A 114 9.03 7.00 -4.32
CA LYS A 114 8.93 8.46 -4.35
C LYS A 114 10.03 9.14 -3.55
N LEU A 115 10.40 8.59 -2.39
CA LEU A 115 11.50 9.12 -1.57
C LEU A 115 12.83 8.93 -2.28
N THR A 116 13.09 7.73 -2.79
CA THR A 116 14.28 7.40 -3.58
C THR A 116 14.42 8.28 -4.82
N LEU A 117 13.32 8.51 -5.55
CA LEU A 117 13.27 9.43 -6.69
C LEU A 117 13.64 10.87 -6.28
N GLY A 118 13.13 11.34 -5.13
CA GLY A 118 13.44 12.66 -4.59
C GLY A 118 14.93 12.82 -4.27
N LEU A 119 15.51 11.82 -3.59
CA LEU A 119 16.94 11.81 -3.26
C LEU A 119 17.81 11.79 -4.52
N ALA A 120 17.50 10.93 -5.50
CA ALA A 120 18.23 10.86 -6.77
C ALA A 120 18.16 12.19 -7.55
N THR A 121 17.00 12.84 -7.53
CA THR A 121 16.80 14.15 -8.17
C THR A 121 17.61 15.25 -7.47
N GLU A 122 17.68 15.23 -6.13
CA GLU A 122 18.47 16.21 -5.37
C GLU A 122 19.97 16.01 -5.63
N LYS A 123 20.46 14.77 -5.60
CA LYS A 123 21.85 14.43 -5.95
C LYS A 123 22.22 14.87 -7.37
N LEU A 124 21.31 14.68 -8.33
CA LEU A 124 21.49 15.17 -9.71
C LEU A 124 21.58 16.71 -9.74
N ARG A 125 20.75 17.41 -8.96
CA ARG A 125 20.74 18.88 -8.86
C ARG A 125 22.05 19.39 -8.23
N GLU A 126 22.48 18.80 -7.13
CA GLU A 126 23.73 19.16 -6.45
C GLU A 126 24.93 18.99 -7.38
N MET A 127 25.02 17.85 -8.08
CA MET A 127 26.08 17.59 -9.05
C MET A 127 26.08 18.61 -10.18
N LYS A 128 24.91 18.97 -10.72
CA LYS A 128 24.78 20.00 -11.76
C LYS A 128 25.26 21.37 -11.26
N ILE A 129 24.92 21.75 -10.03
CA ILE A 129 25.37 23.01 -9.42
C ILE A 129 26.89 23.00 -9.21
N ARG A 130 27.46 21.92 -8.67
CA ARG A 130 28.93 21.76 -8.52
C ARG A 130 29.62 21.90 -9.88
N LEU A 131 29.08 21.29 -10.94
CA LEU A 131 29.63 21.38 -12.31
C LEU A 131 29.61 22.81 -12.86
N MET A 132 28.56 23.59 -12.57
CA MET A 132 28.42 24.98 -13.01
C MET A 132 29.27 25.96 -12.20
N SER A 133 29.55 25.63 -10.94
CA SER A 133 30.28 26.49 -9.99
C SER A 133 31.79 26.29 -10.08
N SER A 134 32.23 25.07 -10.35
CA SER A 134 33.62 24.69 -10.55
C SER A 134 33.95 24.69 -12.04
N GLY A 135 34.23 25.87 -12.59
CA GLY A 135 34.75 26.00 -13.95
C GLY A 135 36.03 25.17 -14.12
N ASN A 136 35.89 23.99 -14.72
CA ASN A 136 36.93 23.10 -15.26
C ASN A 136 38.11 22.63 -14.38
N GLU A 137 38.23 23.05 -13.11
CA GLU A 137 39.34 22.64 -12.22
C GLU A 137 38.85 22.12 -10.86
N PHE A 138 38.04 21.06 -10.88
CA PHE A 138 37.91 20.21 -9.69
C PHE A 138 38.02 18.76 -10.11
N ASP A 139 39.19 18.20 -9.81
CA ASP A 139 39.59 16.82 -10.07
C ASP A 139 38.48 15.86 -9.65
N GLY A 140 38.19 14.92 -10.54
CA GLY A 140 36.96 14.14 -10.56
C GLY A 140 36.94 13.01 -9.55
N VAL A 141 36.89 13.35 -8.27
CA VAL A 141 36.75 12.36 -7.20
C VAL A 141 35.46 12.63 -6.44
N VAL A 142 34.38 12.02 -6.90
CA VAL A 142 33.15 11.88 -6.11
C VAL A 142 33.18 10.48 -5.52
N GLY A 143 33.35 10.38 -4.19
CA GLY A 143 33.44 9.10 -3.49
C GLY A 143 32.19 8.25 -3.69
N ASP A 144 32.39 6.95 -3.85
CA ASP A 144 31.37 5.93 -4.14
C ASP A 144 30.22 5.90 -3.11
N GLU A 145 30.52 6.29 -1.85
CA GLU A 145 29.52 6.43 -0.78
C GLU A 145 28.52 7.58 -1.02
N GLU A 146 28.84 8.58 -1.86
CA GLU A 146 27.93 9.67 -2.20
C GLU A 146 26.89 9.24 -3.27
N PHE A 147 27.11 8.10 -3.94
CA PHE A 147 26.28 7.50 -5.00
C PHE A 147 25.40 6.34 -4.56
N GLU A 148 25.61 5.78 -3.36
CA GLU A 148 24.79 4.68 -2.88
C GLU A 148 23.41 5.23 -2.45
N ILE A 149 22.43 5.10 -3.33
CA ILE A 149 21.05 5.47 -3.02
C ILE A 149 20.48 4.42 -2.07
N HIS A 150 20.66 4.66 -0.78
CA HIS A 150 20.09 3.81 0.25
C HIS A 150 18.57 3.79 0.14
N TYR A 151 17.97 2.60 0.27
CA TYR A 151 16.52 2.45 0.21
C TYR A 151 15.88 3.24 1.36
N GLN A 152 15.10 4.27 1.04
CA GLN A 152 14.49 5.12 2.06
C GLN A 152 13.14 4.56 2.47
N GLU A 153 13.08 4.05 3.70
CA GLU A 153 11.83 3.57 4.29
C GLU A 153 11.02 4.73 4.90
N PRO A 154 9.69 4.75 4.72
CA PRO A 154 8.80 5.63 5.47
C PRO A 154 8.99 5.44 6.98
N PRO A 155 8.96 6.52 7.78
CA PRO A 155 9.07 6.42 9.24
C PRO A 155 7.95 5.55 9.83
N GLU A 156 8.23 4.81 10.91
CA GLU A 156 7.29 3.87 11.54
C GLU A 156 5.95 4.51 11.95
N SER A 157 5.95 5.81 12.26
CA SER A 157 4.75 6.60 12.58
C SER A 157 3.71 6.60 11.44
N TYR A 158 4.13 6.36 10.20
CA TYR A 158 3.26 6.23 9.03
C TYR A 158 2.32 5.01 9.15
N PHE A 159 2.82 3.88 9.65
CA PHE A 159 2.02 2.67 9.86
C PHE A 159 1.07 2.79 11.05
N GLY A 160 1.50 3.48 12.12
CA GLY A 160 0.67 3.69 13.31
C GLY A 160 -0.65 4.40 13.02
N LYS A 161 -0.61 5.42 12.15
CA LYS A 161 -1.82 6.17 11.73
C LYS A 161 -2.78 5.27 10.95
N PHE A 162 -2.24 4.37 10.12
CA PHE A 162 -3.03 3.41 9.36
C PHE A 162 -3.70 2.37 10.27
N LYS A 163 -2.94 1.81 11.22
CA LYS A 163 -3.42 0.80 12.17
C LYS A 163 -4.57 1.32 13.04
N ARG A 164 -4.46 2.55 13.55
CA ARG A 164 -5.52 3.18 14.37
C ARG A 164 -6.79 3.43 13.55
N ASN A 165 -6.65 3.97 12.35
CA ASN A 165 -7.82 4.23 11.50
C ASN A 165 -8.51 2.92 11.09
N TRP A 166 -7.73 1.88 10.83
CA TRP A 166 -8.25 0.55 10.51
C TRP A 166 -9.01 -0.09 11.68
N ALA A 167 -8.49 0.03 12.90
CA ALA A 167 -9.16 -0.49 14.09
C ALA A 167 -10.55 0.12 14.30
N LEU A 168 -10.70 1.43 14.04
CA LEU A 168 -12.00 2.12 14.12
C LEU A 168 -12.97 1.58 13.07
N HIS A 169 -12.55 1.49 11.80
CA HIS A 169 -13.39 0.95 10.73
C HIS A 169 -13.78 -0.51 10.97
N PHE A 170 -12.88 -1.33 11.52
CA PHE A 170 -13.17 -2.71 11.87
C PHE A 170 -14.21 -2.81 12.99
N GLY A 171 -14.09 -1.98 14.04
CA GLY A 171 -15.09 -1.89 15.10
C GLY A 171 -16.47 -1.49 14.59
N PHE A 172 -16.52 -0.51 13.67
CA PHE A 172 -17.78 -0.10 13.03
C PHE A 172 -18.42 -1.23 12.21
N LEU A 173 -17.62 -2.02 11.49
CA LEU A 173 -18.10 -3.19 10.74
C LEU A 173 -18.70 -4.25 11.66
N ILE A 174 -18.03 -4.57 12.78
CA ILE A 174 -18.56 -5.51 13.77
C ILE A 174 -19.91 -5.04 14.34
N LEU A 175 -20.03 -3.74 14.65
CA LEU A 175 -21.27 -3.18 15.15
C LEU A 175 -22.40 -3.32 14.13
N ILE A 176 -22.15 -3.02 12.85
CA ILE A 176 -23.12 -3.23 11.77
C ILE A 176 -23.50 -4.71 11.67
N TYR A 177 -22.52 -5.63 11.71
CA TYR A 177 -22.79 -7.05 11.65
C TYR A 177 -23.73 -7.51 12.79
N ALA A 178 -23.44 -7.10 14.03
CA ALA A 178 -24.28 -7.42 15.18
C ALA A 178 -25.70 -6.85 15.03
N PHE A 179 -25.84 -5.62 14.53
CA PHE A 179 -27.12 -5.01 14.25
C PHE A 179 -27.92 -5.77 13.18
N MET A 180 -27.27 -6.16 12.08
CA MET A 180 -27.89 -6.89 10.96
C MET A 180 -28.36 -8.30 11.36
N VAL A 181 -27.57 -9.00 12.18
CA VAL A 181 -27.98 -10.31 12.72
C VAL A 181 -29.13 -10.13 13.71
N SER A 182 -29.05 -9.17 14.62
CA SER A 182 -30.12 -8.90 15.59
C SER A 182 -31.44 -8.54 14.91
N SER A 183 -31.41 -7.69 13.87
CA SER A 183 -32.61 -7.30 13.13
C SER A 183 -33.19 -8.49 12.35
N SER A 184 -32.35 -9.31 11.73
CA SER A 184 -32.80 -10.52 11.04
C SER A 184 -33.47 -11.51 11.99
N VAL A 185 -32.94 -11.69 13.20
CA VAL A 185 -33.57 -12.53 14.24
C VAL A 185 -34.93 -11.95 14.64
N VAL A 186 -35.03 -10.63 14.88
CA VAL A 186 -36.30 -10.00 15.25
C VAL A 186 -37.34 -10.17 14.15
N LEU A 187 -36.99 -9.89 12.89
CA LEU A 187 -37.91 -10.00 11.76
C LEU A 187 -38.36 -11.43 11.45
N LEU A 188 -37.51 -12.43 11.69
CA LEU A 188 -37.80 -13.82 11.38
C LEU A 188 -38.45 -14.58 12.55
N CYS A 189 -38.22 -14.18 13.79
CA CYS A 189 -38.69 -14.90 14.98
C CYS A 189 -39.87 -14.25 15.71
N PHE A 190 -40.13 -12.95 15.53
CA PHE A 190 -41.21 -12.20 16.22
C PHE A 190 -42.23 -11.59 15.25
#